data_AF-A0A9D6NPC8-F1
#
_entry.id   AF-A0A9D6NPC8-F1
#
_cell.length_a   1.000
_cell.length_b   1.000
_cell.length_c   1.000
_cell.angle_alpha   90.00
_cell.angle_beta   90.00
_cell.angle_gamma   90.00
#
_symmetry.space_group_name_H-M   'P 1'
#
loop_
_entity.id
_entity.type
_entity.pdbx_description
1 polymer ?
#
loop_
_entity_poly.entity_id
_entity_poly.type
_entity_poly.pdbx_seq_one_letter_code
_entity_poly.pdbx_strand_id
1 'polypeptide(L)'
;MKPKKVRRQLQYFFTLLLRHYRLILLLLTITTLVLAGLTLKNFLARRGIFTRDIASFFQQPSQNLALTNDRTNFLILGIRGSGPDSPDLTDSLLLLSVSYPNQSISLLSIPRDLWV
;
A
#
# COMPACT_ATOMS: atom_id res chain seq x y z
N MET A 1 -58.39 -38.64 6.56
CA MET A 1 -56.99 -39.10 6.34
C MET A 1 -55.99 -37.98 6.67
N LYS A 2 -55.15 -38.20 7.72
CA LYS A 2 -53.90 -37.53 8.14
C LYS A 2 -53.57 -36.05 7.73
N PRO A 3 -54.13 -35.00 8.38
CA PRO A 3 -53.47 -33.68 8.41
C PRO A 3 -52.87 -33.30 9.78
N LYS A 4 -53.21 -34.02 10.86
CA LYS A 4 -52.82 -33.63 12.23
C LYS A 4 -51.33 -33.87 12.57
N LYS A 5 -50.65 -34.82 11.90
CA LYS A 5 -49.22 -35.11 12.17
C LYS A 5 -48.28 -34.07 11.57
N VAL A 6 -48.59 -33.54 10.37
CA VAL A 6 -47.77 -32.53 9.68
C VAL A 6 -47.71 -31.22 10.48
N ARG A 7 -48.85 -30.83 11.07
CA ARG A 7 -48.95 -29.60 11.87
C ARG A 7 -48.07 -29.61 13.12
N ARG A 8 -47.92 -30.76 13.79
CA ARG A 8 -47.02 -30.93 14.95
C ARG A 8 -45.55 -30.89 14.55
N GLN A 9 -45.16 -31.54 13.46
CA GLN A 9 -43.75 -31.51 13.00
C GLN A 9 -43.33 -30.11 12.53
N LEU A 10 -44.24 -29.36 11.91
CA LEU A 10 -44.01 -27.96 11.56
C LEU A 10 -43.74 -27.10 12.80
N GLN A 11 -44.51 -27.28 13.87
CA GLN A 11 -44.34 -26.53 15.12
C GLN A 11 -43.00 -26.84 15.81
N TYR A 12 -42.54 -28.10 15.79
CA TYR A 12 -41.21 -28.45 16.30
C TYR A 12 -40.08 -27.84 15.44
N PHE A 13 -40.25 -27.81 14.13
CA PHE A 13 -39.30 -27.15 13.23
C PHE A 13 -39.23 -25.64 13.49
N PHE A 14 -40.37 -24.95 13.61
CA PHE A 14 -40.42 -23.52 13.89
C PHE A 14 -39.83 -23.15 15.26
N THR A 15 -40.08 -23.95 16.30
CA THR A 15 -39.52 -23.72 17.64
C THR A 15 -38.01 -23.98 17.69
N LEU A 16 -37.52 -24.98 16.96
CA LEU A 16 -36.09 -25.25 16.80
C LEU A 16 -35.39 -24.15 15.98
N LEU A 17 -36.05 -23.63 14.95
CA LEU A 17 -35.57 -22.51 14.13
C LEU A 17 -35.48 -21.20 14.94
N LEU A 18 -36.52 -20.88 15.73
CA LEU A 18 -36.50 -19.72 16.63
C LEU A 18 -35.41 -19.84 17.71
N ARG A 19 -35.18 -21.05 18.23
CA ARG A 19 -34.17 -21.29 19.27
C ARG A 19 -32.73 -21.07 18.78
N HIS A 20 -32.45 -21.35 17.51
CA HIS A 20 -31.11 -21.21 16.92
C HIS A 20 -31.02 -20.06 15.89
N TYR A 21 -32.01 -19.17 15.85
CA TYR A 21 -32.06 -18.04 14.91
C TYR A 21 -30.79 -17.17 14.95
N ARG A 22 -30.22 -16.97 16.15
CA ARG A 22 -28.96 -16.21 16.32
C ARG A 22 -27.77 -16.89 15.66
N LEU A 23 -27.68 -18.22 15.70
CA LEU A 23 -26.61 -18.98 15.05
C LEU A 23 -26.76 -18.96 13.53
N ILE A 24 -27.99 -19.05 13.04
CA ILE A 24 -28.31 -18.97 11.61
C ILE A 24 -27.93 -17.59 11.07
N LEU A 25 -28.29 -16.52 11.79
CA LEU A 25 -27.88 -15.15 11.43
C LEU A 25 -26.36 -14.99 11.42
N LEU A 26 -25.67 -15.49 12.44
CA LEU A 26 -24.21 -15.40 12.54
C LEU A 26 -23.54 -16.12 11.37
N LEU A 27 -23.97 -17.35 11.03
CA LEU A 27 -23.48 -18.08 9.86
C LEU A 27 -23.76 -17.34 8.54
N LEU A 28 -24.93 -16.72 8.41
CA LEU A 28 -25.28 -15.94 7.22
C LEU A 28 -24.41 -14.69 7.09
N THR A 29 -24.13 -14.00 8.20
CA THR A 29 -23.22 -12.85 8.20
C THR A 29 -21.77 -13.25 7.87
N ILE A 30 -21.29 -14.39 8.37
CA ILE A 30 -19.94 -14.87 8.06
C ILE A 30 -19.84 -15.24 6.58
N THR A 31 -20.83 -15.95 6.04
CA THR A 31 -20.83 -16.36 4.63
C THR A 31 -20.87 -15.16 3.69
N THR A 32 -21.68 -14.13 3.96
CA THR A 32 -21.70 -12.91 3.14
C THR A 32 -20.37 -12.16 3.20
N LEU A 33 -19.73 -12.10 4.37
CA LEU A 33 -18.42 -11.44 4.54
C LEU A 33 -17.30 -12.17 3.79
N VAL A 34 -17.31 -13.50 3.80
CA VAL A 34 -16.36 -14.33 3.04
C VAL A 34 -16.55 -14.15 1.54
N LEU A 35 -17.79 -14.20 1.04
CA LEU A 35 -18.06 -13.97 -0.38
C LEU A 35 -17.65 -12.56 -0.82
N ALA A 36 -17.94 -11.54 -0.01
CA ALA A 36 -17.53 -10.16 -0.29
C ALA A 36 -15.99 -10.02 -0.36
N GLY A 37 -15.25 -10.68 0.51
CA GLY A 37 -13.78 -10.70 0.45
C GLY A 37 -13.23 -11.36 -0.81
N LEU A 38 -13.83 -12.47 -1.26
CA LEU A 38 -13.44 -13.18 -2.48
C LEU A 38 -13.73 -12.38 -3.75
N THR A 39 -14.90 -11.75 -3.84
CA THR A 39 -15.26 -10.90 -4.98
C THR A 39 -14.38 -9.65 -5.05
N LEU A 40 -14.10 -9.03 -3.90
CA LEU A 40 -13.21 -7.87 -3.81
C LEU A 40 -11.78 -8.21 -4.23
N LYS A 41 -11.22 -9.33 -3.77
CA LYS A 41 -9.90 -9.82 -4.22
C LYS A 41 -9.85 -10.00 -5.73
N ASN A 42 -10.87 -10.63 -6.32
CA ASN A 42 -10.93 -10.87 -7.76
C ASN A 42 -11.11 -9.57 -8.56
N PHE A 43 -11.85 -8.60 -8.02
CA PHE A 43 -12.02 -7.27 -8.62
C PHE A 43 -10.74 -6.44 -8.59
N LEU A 44 -10.01 -6.45 -7.46
CA LEU A 44 -8.73 -5.77 -7.31
C LEU A 44 -7.64 -6.40 -8.20
N ALA A 45 -7.59 -7.72 -8.28
CA ALA A 45 -6.65 -8.44 -9.15
C ALA A 45 -6.86 -8.12 -10.64
N ARG A 46 -8.12 -7.95 -11.09
CA ARG A 46 -8.44 -7.55 -12.48
C ARG A 46 -7.99 -6.12 -12.81
N ARG A 47 -7.86 -5.24 -11.80
CA ARG A 47 -7.34 -3.88 -11.93
C ARG A 47 -5.81 -3.81 -11.81
N GLY A 48 -5.13 -4.95 -11.71
CA GLY A 48 -3.67 -5.03 -11.61
C GLY A 48 -3.12 -4.68 -10.22
N ILE A 49 -3.98 -4.55 -9.20
CA ILE A 49 -3.55 -4.30 -7.83
C ILE A 49 -3.38 -5.67 -7.16
N PHE A 50 -2.17 -6.22 -7.22
CA PHE A 50 -1.87 -7.48 -6.55
C PHE A 50 -1.58 -7.23 -5.07
N THR A 51 -1.90 -8.18 -4.19
CA THR A 51 -1.62 -8.10 -2.75
C THR A 51 -0.14 -7.87 -2.44
N ARG A 52 0.75 -8.29 -3.35
CA ARG A 52 2.19 -8.04 -3.27
C ARG A 52 2.53 -6.55 -3.38
N ASP A 53 1.80 -5.80 -4.21
CA ASP A 53 2.02 -4.37 -4.41
C ASP A 53 1.63 -3.60 -3.15
N ILE A 54 0.46 -3.88 -2.58
CA ILE A 54 0.02 -3.27 -1.32
C ILE A 54 0.99 -3.61 -0.18
N ALA A 55 1.44 -4.86 -0.07
CA ALA A 55 2.42 -5.24 0.95
C ALA A 55 3.77 -4.53 0.77
N SER A 56 4.21 -4.30 -0.47
CA SER A 56 5.43 -3.53 -0.76
C SER A 56 5.32 -2.04 -0.45
N PHE A 57 4.12 -1.46 -0.39
CA PHE A 57 3.93 -0.08 0.11
C PHE A 57 4.16 0.03 1.62
N PHE A 58 3.90 -1.04 2.38
CA PHE A 58 4.12 -1.08 3.83
C PHE A 58 5.50 -1.62 4.22
N GLN A 59 6.18 -2.33 3.32
CA GLN A 59 7.59 -2.66 3.48
C GLN A 59 8.39 -1.43 3.10
N GLN A 60 9.03 -0.78 4.07
CA GLN A 60 10.02 0.25 3.77
C GLN A 60 11.00 -0.32 2.73
N PRO A 61 11.22 0.35 1.59
CA PRO A 61 12.14 -0.13 0.58
C PRO A 61 13.49 -0.35 1.27
N SER A 62 13.92 -1.62 1.36
CA SER A 62 15.14 -2.05 2.05
C SER A 62 16.41 -1.66 1.30
N GLN A 63 16.29 -0.86 0.23
CA GLN A 63 17.40 -0.18 -0.38
C GLN A 63 17.82 0.98 0.54
N ASN A 64 18.62 0.63 1.55
CA ASN A 64 19.38 1.62 2.29
C ASN A 64 20.26 2.36 1.29
N LEU A 65 20.02 3.66 1.13
CA LEU A 65 20.92 4.51 0.37
C LEU A 65 22.32 4.43 0.98
N ALA A 66 23.35 4.61 0.13
CA ALA A 66 24.72 4.54 0.59
C ALA A 66 24.96 5.55 1.72
N LEU A 67 25.31 5.02 2.88
CA LEU A 67 25.59 5.79 4.09
C LEU A 67 27.09 6.00 4.21
N THR A 68 27.50 7.24 4.47
CA THR A 68 28.88 7.57 4.85
C THR A 68 28.80 8.46 6.09
N ASN A 69 29.35 7.97 7.21
CA ASN A 69 29.30 8.64 8.51
C ASN A 69 27.87 9.06 8.92
N ASP A 70 26.91 8.13 8.81
CA ASP A 70 25.48 8.35 9.12
C ASP A 70 24.82 9.47 8.30
N ARG A 71 25.38 9.77 7.14
CA ARG A 71 24.83 10.72 6.17
C ARG A 71 24.61 10.07 4.82
N THR A 72 23.56 10.52 4.15
CA THR A 72 23.35 10.26 2.71
C THR A 72 23.63 11.55 1.96
N ASN A 73 24.50 11.48 0.96
CA ASN A 73 24.88 12.63 0.13
C ASN A 73 24.30 12.47 -1.27
N PHE A 74 23.66 13.54 -1.75
CA PHE A 74 23.11 13.64 -3.08
C PHE A 74 23.82 14.77 -3.81
N LEU A 75 24.39 14.44 -4.97
CA LEU A 75 24.87 15.45 -5.91
C LEU A 75 23.73 15.80 -6.86
N ILE A 76 23.31 17.06 -6.82
CA ILE A 76 22.26 17.61 -7.66
C ILE A 76 22.92 18.44 -8.76
N LEU A 77 22.64 18.07 -10.01
CA LEU A 77 23.15 18.71 -11.21
C LEU A 77 22.00 19.43 -11.93
N GLY A 78 22.12 20.73 -12.10
CA GLY A 78 21.23 21.53 -12.94
C GLY A 78 21.82 21.67 -14.34
N ILE A 79 21.16 21.08 -15.33
CA ILE A 79 21.48 21.26 -16.74
C ILE A 79 20.62 22.37 -17.35
N ARG A 80 21.15 23.05 -18.37
CA ARG A 80 20.38 24.02 -19.14
C ARG A 80 19.31 23.31 -19.98
N GLY A 81 18.13 23.91 -20.08
CA GLY A 81 17.00 23.36 -20.85
C GLY A 81 17.28 23.21 -22.35
N SER A 82 16.37 22.56 -23.08
CA SER A 82 16.53 22.19 -24.49
C SER A 82 16.67 23.39 -25.45
N GLY A 83 17.49 23.22 -26.50
CA GLY A 83 17.71 24.18 -27.58
C GLY A 83 18.88 23.77 -28.48
N PRO A 84 18.96 24.26 -29.73
CA PRO A 84 20.05 23.91 -30.66
C PRO A 84 21.45 24.30 -30.15
N ASP A 85 21.51 25.32 -29.27
CA ASP A 85 22.75 25.80 -28.63
C ASP A 85 22.84 25.42 -27.14
N SER A 86 22.09 24.40 -26.69
CA SER A 86 22.15 23.93 -25.32
C SER A 86 23.00 22.66 -25.23
N PRO A 87 24.32 22.78 -25.00
CA PRO A 87 25.15 21.62 -24.68
C PRO A 87 24.72 21.03 -23.33
N ASP A 88 25.05 19.75 -23.08
CA ASP A 88 24.84 19.03 -21.80
C ASP A 88 25.74 19.58 -20.66
N LEU A 89 25.85 20.89 -20.54
CA LEU A 89 26.59 21.58 -19.50
C LEU A 89 25.74 21.69 -18.23
N THR A 90 26.36 21.36 -17.10
CA THR A 90 25.78 21.59 -15.77
C THR A 90 26.11 23.01 -15.33
N ASP A 91 25.10 23.85 -15.21
CA ASP A 91 25.23 25.24 -14.75
C ASP A 91 25.09 25.37 -13.23
N SER A 92 24.60 24.34 -12.54
CA SER A 92 24.43 24.35 -11.08
C SER A 92 24.83 23.02 -10.46
N LEU A 93 25.75 23.07 -9.50
CA LEU A 93 26.18 21.93 -8.70
C LEU A 93 25.75 22.18 -7.26
N LEU A 94 24.95 21.29 -6.69
CA LEU A 94 24.55 21.39 -5.29
C LEU A 94 24.77 20.04 -4.60
N LEU A 95 25.48 20.06 -3.49
CA LEU A 95 25.62 18.92 -2.61
C LEU A 95 24.59 19.02 -1.49
N LEU A 96 23.66 18.06 -1.45
CA LEU A 96 22.70 17.90 -0.36
C LEU A 96 23.16 16.75 0.53
N SER A 97 23.31 17.03 1.82
CA SER A 97 23.74 16.03 2.80
C SER A 97 22.72 15.89 3.92
N VAL A 98 22.08 14.72 3.99
CA VAL A 98 21.09 14.37 5.02
C VAL A 98 21.78 13.64 6.16
N SER A 99 21.67 14.15 7.38
CA SER A 99 22.09 13.46 8.60
C SER A 99 20.91 12.82 9.30
N TYR A 100 20.92 11.50 9.45
CA TYR A 100 19.86 10.78 10.16
C TYR A 100 19.93 10.96 11.68
N PRO A 101 21.11 10.93 12.34
CA PRO A 101 21.20 11.11 13.80
C PRO A 101 20.70 12.48 14.26
N ASN A 102 21.08 13.53 13.52
CA ASN A 102 20.75 14.91 13.87
C ASN A 102 19.49 15.42 13.18
N GLN A 103 18.83 14.58 12.36
CA GLN A 103 17.66 14.95 11.55
C GLN A 103 17.81 16.28 10.82
N SER A 104 18.99 16.50 10.23
CA SER A 104 19.37 17.79 9.64
C SER A 104 19.75 17.63 8.18
N ILE A 105 19.51 18.69 7.41
CA ILE A 105 19.85 18.77 5.99
C ILE A 105 20.82 19.92 5.81
N SER A 106 21.95 19.64 5.16
CA SER A 106 22.94 20.64 4.79
C SER A 106 22.99 20.76 3.27
N LEU A 107 23.00 21.99 2.77
CA LEU A 107 23.06 22.28 1.34
C LEU A 107 24.33 23.11 1.09
N LEU A 108 25.17 22.63 0.17
CA LEU A 108 26.36 23.35 -0.27
C LEU A 108 26.26 23.58 -1.78
N SER A 109 26.16 24.85 -2.15
CA SER A 109 26.26 25.26 -3.56
C SER A 109 27.73 25.29 -3.98
N ILE A 110 28.06 24.63 -5.08
CA ILE A 110 29.40 24.54 -5.64
C ILE A 110 29.40 25.33 -6.97
N PRO A 111 30.26 26.34 -7.13
CA PRO A 111 30.34 27.05 -8.40
C PRO A 111 30.94 26.12 -9.48
N ARG A 112 30.44 26.21 -10.72
CA ARG A 112 30.91 25.39 -11.86
C ARG A 112 32.40 25.58 -12.13
N ASP A 113 32.87 26.81 -11.98
CA ASP A 113 34.20 27.22 -12.39
C ASP A 113 35.16 27.24 -11.19
N LEU A 114 35.16 26.17 -10.39
CA LEU A 114 36.16 25.98 -9.35
C LEU A 114 37.52 25.65 -9.99
N TRP A 115 38.55 26.37 -9.56
CA TRP A 115 39.92 25.95 -9.79
C TRP A 115 40.28 24.93 -8.71
N VAL A 116 40.46 23.66 -9.08
CA VAL A 116 40.73 22.54 -8.16
C VAL A 116 42.06 21.89 -8.50
#